data_AF-A0A2H1W966-F1
#
_entry.id   AF-A0A2H1W966-F1
#
_cell.length_a   1.000
_cell.length_b   1.000
_cell.length_c   1.000
_cell.angle_alpha   90.00
_cell.angle_beta   90.00
_cell.angle_gamma   90.00
#
_symmetry.space_group_name_H-M   'P 1'
#
loop_
_entity.id
_entity.type
_entity.pdbx_description
1 polymer ?
#
loop_
_entity_poly.entity_id
_entity_poly.type
_entity_poly.pdbx_seq_one_letter_code
_entity_poly.pdbx_strand_id
1 'polypeptide(L)'
;MDSAPAQEVTELLRQWEEQHNTPNFDPIPTLTRIAEIIEAETENFMKKDPDPFDERHPSRTDPECALGHALKVMFKKDNFMTKLVNDYVRDTYYSRQNITGRDVHKLNVAACRLTLDLMPGLEMSVVFQDNEALIHRLVNWATNSVEPLQCYATGLLAAAMEVQEIATNFRDLNAMLVPLMLRRLHALREDKVSY
;
A
#
# COMPACT_ATOMS: atom_id res chain seq x y z
N MET A 1 -20.30 16.58 -7.77
CA MET A 1 -20.82 15.54 -6.85
C MET A 1 -19.78 14.45 -6.81
N ASP A 2 -19.44 13.93 -5.63
CA ASP A 2 -18.45 12.85 -5.54
C ASP A 2 -18.95 11.61 -6.29
N SER A 3 -18.06 10.95 -7.04
CA SER A 3 -18.37 9.70 -7.75
C SER A 3 -18.83 8.61 -6.78
N ALA A 4 -19.64 7.64 -7.25
CA ALA A 4 -20.12 6.54 -6.40
C ALA A 4 -18.99 5.78 -5.65
N PRO A 5 -17.84 5.46 -6.28
CA PRO A 5 -16.69 4.88 -5.57
C PRO A 5 -16.17 5.76 -4.43
N ALA A 6 -16.06 7.08 -4.66
CA ALA A 6 -15.62 8.03 -3.65
C ALA A 6 -16.62 8.17 -2.48
N GLN A 7 -17.92 8.04 -2.73
CA GLN A 7 -18.94 8.01 -1.69
C GLN A 7 -18.83 6.74 -0.83
N GLU A 8 -18.60 5.59 -1.45
CA GLU A 8 -18.39 4.32 -0.72
C GLU A 8 -17.14 4.39 0.16
N VAL A 9 -16.02 4.88 -0.38
CA VAL A 9 -14.79 5.12 0.40
C VAL A 9 -15.05 6.08 1.57
N THR A 10 -15.80 7.15 1.35
CA THR A 10 -16.16 8.11 2.41
C THR A 10 -16.92 7.41 3.55
N GLU A 11 -17.88 6.54 3.22
CA GLU A 11 -18.66 5.81 4.21
C GLU A 11 -17.82 4.76 4.96
N LEU A 12 -16.94 4.04 4.27
CA LEU A 12 -16.00 3.10 4.90
C LEU A 12 -15.07 3.80 5.89
N LEU A 13 -14.54 4.97 5.51
CA LEU A 13 -13.67 5.77 6.39
C LEU A 13 -14.46 6.34 7.58
N ARG A 14 -15.73 6.74 7.39
CA ARG A 14 -16.61 7.18 8.48
C ARG A 14 -16.83 6.05 9.50
N GLN A 15 -17.20 4.86 9.02
CA GLN A 15 -17.39 3.69 9.88
C GLN A 15 -16.12 3.32 10.63
N TRP A 16 -14.97 3.37 9.95
CA TRP A 16 -13.68 3.14 10.58
C TRP A 16 -13.39 4.17 11.68
N GLU A 17 -13.64 5.46 11.44
CA GLU A 17 -13.41 6.51 12.44
C GLU A 17 -14.22 6.25 13.72
N GLU A 18 -15.46 5.77 13.57
CA GLU A 18 -16.36 5.46 14.68
C GLU A 18 -15.96 4.21 15.47
N GLN A 19 -15.34 3.22 14.81
CA GLN A 19 -15.17 1.89 15.38
C GLN A 19 -13.72 1.51 15.71
N HIS A 20 -12.71 2.16 15.13
CA HIS A 20 -11.32 1.70 15.20
C HIS A 20 -10.70 1.70 16.61
N ASN A 21 -11.29 2.41 17.56
CA ASN A 21 -10.88 2.43 18.97
C ASN A 21 -11.63 1.40 19.83
N THR A 22 -12.59 0.67 19.25
CA THR A 22 -13.33 -0.36 19.98
C THR A 22 -12.44 -1.57 20.24
N PRO A 23 -12.56 -2.22 21.42
CA PRO A 23 -11.84 -3.45 21.68
C PRO A 23 -12.19 -4.52 20.64
N ASN A 24 -11.19 -5.25 20.16
CA ASN A 24 -11.35 -6.28 19.12
C ASN A 24 -11.84 -5.77 17.76
N PHE A 25 -11.74 -4.47 17.46
CA PHE A 25 -11.96 -3.99 16.09
C PHE A 25 -11.09 -4.77 15.09
N ASP A 26 -11.69 -5.18 13.98
CA ASP A 26 -10.96 -5.81 12.88
C ASP A 26 -10.84 -4.85 11.70
N PRO A 27 -9.65 -4.29 11.43
CA PRO A 27 -9.47 -3.38 10.29
C PRO A 27 -9.49 -4.09 8.93
N ILE A 28 -9.24 -5.41 8.88
CA ILE A 28 -9.02 -6.15 7.62
C ILE A 28 -10.17 -5.97 6.61
N PRO A 29 -11.45 -6.09 6.98
CA PRO A 29 -12.56 -5.92 6.03
C PRO A 29 -12.59 -4.52 5.41
N THR A 30 -12.36 -3.48 6.20
CA THR A 30 -12.33 -2.10 5.71
C THR A 30 -11.15 -1.88 4.77
N LEU A 31 -9.94 -2.31 5.15
CA LEU A 31 -8.76 -2.16 4.31
C LEU A 31 -8.92 -2.89 2.97
N THR A 32 -9.43 -4.12 3.02
CA THR A 32 -9.65 -4.96 1.84
C THR A 32 -10.67 -4.33 0.90
N ARG A 33 -11.80 -3.83 1.43
CA ARG A 33 -12.84 -3.23 0.61
C ARG A 33 -12.37 -1.93 -0.06
N ILE A 34 -11.60 -1.10 0.65
CA ILE A 34 -11.02 0.12 0.06
C ILE A 34 -10.04 -0.27 -1.05
N ALA A 35 -9.16 -1.26 -0.83
CA ALA A 35 -8.21 -1.72 -1.85
C ALA A 35 -8.92 -2.17 -3.13
N GLU A 36 -9.96 -3.00 -3.01
CA GLU A 36 -10.76 -3.46 -4.16
C GLU A 36 -11.39 -2.30 -4.95
N ILE A 37 -11.87 -1.25 -4.27
CA ILE A 37 -12.45 -0.07 -4.92
C ILE A 37 -11.35 0.68 -5.69
N ILE A 38 -10.19 0.94 -5.05
CA ILE A 38 -9.10 1.69 -5.67
C ILE A 38 -8.51 0.92 -6.87
N GLU A 39 -8.32 -0.38 -6.75
CA GLU A 39 -7.83 -1.23 -7.85
C GLU A 39 -8.81 -1.26 -9.03
N ALA A 40 -10.11 -1.43 -8.78
CA ALA A 40 -11.13 -1.41 -9.83
C ALA A 40 -11.15 -0.06 -10.56
N GLU A 41 -11.05 1.04 -9.82
CA GLU A 41 -10.99 2.37 -10.43
C GLU A 41 -9.65 2.67 -11.11
N THR A 42 -8.55 2.07 -10.64
CA THR A 42 -7.26 2.09 -11.32
C THR A 42 -7.34 1.39 -12.66
N GLU A 43 -7.95 0.19 -12.71
CA GLU A 43 -8.18 -0.54 -13.95
C GLU A 43 -9.08 0.26 -14.91
N ASN A 44 -10.16 0.87 -14.41
CA ASN A 44 -11.05 1.72 -15.20
C ASN A 44 -10.35 2.97 -15.74
N PHE A 45 -9.46 3.57 -14.95
CA PHE A 45 -8.67 4.72 -15.37
C PHE A 45 -7.66 4.31 -16.46
N MET A 46 -6.94 3.20 -16.27
CA MET A 46 -5.98 2.69 -17.26
C MET A 46 -6.64 2.28 -18.58
N LYS A 47 -7.88 1.79 -18.56
CA LYS A 47 -8.68 1.52 -19.78
C LYS A 47 -8.96 2.76 -20.64
N LYS A 48 -8.82 3.97 -20.08
CA LYS A 48 -8.95 5.22 -20.84
C LYS A 48 -7.68 5.57 -21.63
N ASP A 49 -6.66 4.71 -21.58
CA ASP A 49 -5.36 4.89 -22.23
C ASP A 49 -4.67 6.19 -21.79
N PRO A 50 -4.47 6.41 -20.47
CA PRO A 50 -3.70 7.55 -19.99
C PRO A 50 -2.24 7.41 -20.43
N ASP A 51 -1.54 8.54 -20.56
CA ASP A 51 -0.10 8.54 -20.88
C ASP A 51 0.67 7.77 -19.79
N PRO A 52 1.40 6.69 -20.13
CA PRO A 52 2.13 5.88 -19.15
C PRO A 52 3.29 6.63 -18.47
N PHE A 53 3.72 7.78 -19.01
CA PHE A 53 4.74 8.64 -18.41
C PHE A 53 4.15 9.79 -17.59
N ASP A 54 2.82 9.91 -17.53
CA ASP A 54 2.15 10.91 -16.70
C ASP A 54 2.04 10.41 -15.25
N GLU A 55 3.03 10.77 -14.43
CA GLU A 55 3.09 10.44 -13.01
C GLU A 55 2.20 11.35 -12.13
N ARG A 56 1.46 12.29 -12.73
CA ARG A 56 0.60 13.19 -11.95
C ARG A 56 -0.58 12.42 -11.39
N HIS A 57 -1.06 12.90 -10.23
CA HIS A 57 -2.27 12.38 -9.60
C HIS A 57 -3.43 12.28 -10.63
N PRO A 58 -4.20 11.17 -10.70
CA PRO A 58 -5.21 10.93 -11.74
C PRO A 58 -6.20 12.08 -11.98
N SER A 59 -6.59 12.79 -10.91
CA SER A 59 -7.46 13.96 -11.00
C SER A 59 -6.84 15.20 -11.68
N ARG A 60 -5.55 15.20 -11.98
CA ARG A 60 -4.86 16.26 -12.74
C ARG A 60 -4.96 15.99 -14.24
N THR A 61 -5.02 14.72 -14.62
CA THR A 61 -5.17 14.26 -16.01
C THR A 61 -6.65 14.23 -16.41
N ASP A 62 -7.52 13.70 -15.54
CA ASP A 62 -8.98 13.72 -15.69
C ASP A 62 -9.64 14.18 -14.37
N PRO A 63 -10.04 15.46 -14.25
CA PRO A 63 -10.62 16.00 -13.02
C PRO A 63 -11.85 15.27 -12.51
N GLU A 64 -12.62 14.62 -13.41
CA GLU A 64 -13.87 13.94 -13.09
C GLU A 64 -13.70 12.42 -12.93
N CYS A 65 -12.47 11.89 -13.01
CA CYS A 65 -12.24 10.46 -12.83
C CYS A 65 -12.56 9.99 -11.40
N ALA A 66 -13.24 8.85 -11.32
CA ALA A 66 -13.63 8.26 -10.03
C ALA A 66 -12.42 7.88 -9.17
N LEU A 67 -11.34 7.36 -9.78
CA LEU A 67 -10.07 7.11 -9.09
C LEU A 67 -9.53 8.37 -8.41
N GLY A 68 -9.47 9.49 -9.14
CA GLY A 68 -8.99 10.75 -8.61
C GLY A 68 -9.88 11.29 -7.47
N HIS A 69 -11.19 11.09 -7.54
CA HIS A 69 -12.10 11.43 -6.45
C HIS A 69 -11.90 10.52 -5.22
N ALA A 70 -11.76 9.22 -5.41
CA ALA A 70 -11.54 8.26 -4.32
C ALA A 70 -10.21 8.53 -3.59
N LEU A 71 -9.12 8.73 -4.33
CA LEU A 71 -7.81 9.10 -3.78
C LEU A 71 -7.88 10.42 -2.97
N LYS A 72 -8.54 11.46 -3.51
CA LYS A 72 -8.75 12.72 -2.78
C LYS A 72 -9.48 12.53 -1.45
N VAL A 73 -10.43 11.61 -1.37
CA VAL A 73 -11.14 11.30 -0.11
C VAL A 73 -10.18 10.64 0.88
N MET A 74 -9.38 9.66 0.43
CA MET A 74 -8.39 8.98 1.27
C MET A 74 -7.38 9.95 1.89
N PHE A 75 -6.79 10.84 1.07
CA PHE A 75 -5.77 11.79 1.54
C PHE A 75 -6.32 12.95 2.38
N LYS A 76 -7.64 13.11 2.49
CA LYS A 76 -8.25 14.04 3.46
C LYS A 76 -8.36 13.44 4.86
N LYS A 77 -8.06 12.15 5.05
CA LYS A 77 -8.19 11.43 6.32
C LYS A 77 -6.82 11.06 6.89
N ASP A 78 -6.10 12.07 7.39
CA ASP A 78 -4.73 11.93 7.92
C ASP A 78 -4.62 10.88 9.04
N ASN A 79 -5.62 10.80 9.93
CA ASN A 79 -5.66 9.79 11.01
C ASN A 79 -5.67 8.37 10.44
N PHE A 80 -6.46 8.13 9.40
CA PHE A 80 -6.52 6.83 8.75
C PHE A 80 -5.19 6.49 8.09
N MET A 81 -4.61 7.43 7.33
CA MET A 81 -3.33 7.22 6.64
C MET A 81 -2.19 6.95 7.63
N THR A 82 -2.13 7.72 8.71
CA THR A 82 -1.15 7.52 9.79
C THR A 82 -1.31 6.14 10.41
N LYS A 83 -2.54 5.72 10.70
CA LYS A 83 -2.83 4.43 11.31
C LYS A 83 -2.57 3.26 10.34
N LEU A 84 -2.84 3.45 9.06
CA LEU A 84 -2.52 2.49 8.00
C LEU A 84 -1.02 2.19 8.00
N VAL A 85 -0.18 3.21 7.85
CA VAL A 85 1.27 3.05 7.68
C VAL A 85 1.98 2.71 9.00
N ASN A 86 1.63 3.37 10.10
CA ASN A 86 2.40 3.26 11.35
C ASN A 86 1.95 2.12 12.25
N ASP A 87 0.68 1.71 12.17
CA ASP A 87 0.09 0.69 13.03
C ASP A 87 -0.19 -0.61 12.27
N TYR A 88 -0.92 -0.57 11.13
CA TYR A 88 -1.35 -1.79 10.44
C TYR A 88 -0.23 -2.45 9.63
N VAL A 89 0.72 -1.67 9.11
CA VAL A 89 1.94 -2.20 8.48
C VAL A 89 2.96 -2.59 9.56
N ARG A 90 2.56 -3.26 10.65
CA ARG A 90 3.46 -3.64 11.75
C ARG A 90 3.16 -5.04 12.28
N ASP A 91 4.19 -5.86 12.49
CA ASP A 91 4.06 -7.24 13.00
C ASP A 91 3.51 -7.32 14.43
N THR A 92 3.59 -6.21 15.18
CA THR A 92 3.24 -6.17 16.60
C THR A 92 1.89 -5.50 16.88
N TYR A 93 1.06 -5.26 15.85
CA TYR A 93 -0.20 -4.51 16.02
C TYR A 93 -1.13 -5.13 17.06
N TYR A 94 -1.46 -6.42 16.90
CA TYR A 94 -2.36 -7.13 17.82
C TYR A 94 -1.72 -7.37 19.19
N SER A 95 -0.44 -7.72 19.24
CA SER A 95 0.26 -8.02 20.50
C SER A 95 0.37 -6.78 21.40
N ARG A 96 0.58 -5.58 20.84
CA ARG A 96 0.56 -4.32 21.60
C ARG A 96 -0.80 -3.96 22.19
N GLN A 97 -1.87 -4.51 21.63
CA GLN A 97 -3.24 -4.33 22.11
C GLN A 97 -3.71 -5.51 22.98
N ASN A 98 -2.82 -6.44 23.32
CA ASN A 98 -3.14 -7.67 24.04
C ASN A 98 -4.22 -8.54 23.36
N ILE A 99 -4.33 -8.44 22.03
CA ILE A 99 -5.23 -9.27 21.23
C ILE A 99 -4.48 -10.55 20.85
N THR A 100 -5.04 -11.70 21.23
CA THR A 100 -4.50 -13.03 20.93
C THR A 100 -5.38 -13.77 19.94
N GLY A 101 -4.83 -14.77 19.24
CA GLY A 101 -5.58 -15.61 18.30
C GLY A 101 -5.93 -14.95 16.96
N ARG A 102 -5.42 -13.74 16.68
CA ARG A 102 -5.56 -13.08 15.38
C ARG A 102 -4.29 -13.18 14.56
N ASP A 103 -4.49 -13.36 13.26
CA ASP A 103 -3.42 -13.49 12.29
C ASP A 103 -2.95 -12.10 11.82
N VAL A 104 -1.82 -11.65 12.36
CA VAL A 104 -1.23 -10.35 11.97
C VAL A 104 -0.76 -10.34 10.53
N HIS A 105 -0.40 -11.50 9.97
CA HIS A 105 0.06 -11.59 8.58
C HIS A 105 -1.06 -11.14 7.61
N LYS A 106 -2.30 -11.57 7.84
CA LYS A 106 -3.46 -11.12 7.03
C LYS A 106 -3.69 -9.61 7.11
N LEU A 107 -3.47 -9.02 8.28
CA LEU A 107 -3.53 -7.56 8.45
C LEU A 107 -2.40 -6.88 7.66
N ASN A 108 -1.17 -7.35 7.78
CA ASN A 108 -0.05 -6.76 7.05
C ASN A 108 -0.23 -6.89 5.53
N VAL A 109 -0.78 -8.01 5.04
CA VAL A 109 -1.16 -8.19 3.63
C VAL A 109 -2.15 -7.10 3.19
N ALA A 110 -3.28 -6.97 3.90
CA ALA A 110 -4.31 -5.99 3.53
C ALA A 110 -3.80 -4.54 3.60
N ALA A 111 -2.98 -4.23 4.61
CA ALA A 111 -2.40 -2.91 4.78
C ALA A 111 -1.36 -2.58 3.69
N CYS A 112 -0.46 -3.52 3.37
CA CYS A 112 0.54 -3.31 2.32
C CYS A 112 -0.10 -3.19 0.94
N ARG A 113 -1.10 -4.01 0.62
CA ARG A 113 -1.89 -3.92 -0.62
C ARG A 113 -2.49 -2.53 -0.77
N LEU A 114 -3.29 -2.09 0.20
CA LEU A 114 -3.91 -0.77 0.16
C LEU A 114 -2.86 0.36 0.10
N THR A 115 -1.77 0.26 0.85
CA THR A 115 -0.71 1.28 0.80
C THR A 115 -0.11 1.41 -0.60
N LEU A 116 0.08 0.27 -1.29
CA LEU A 116 0.57 0.24 -2.67
C LEU A 116 -0.45 0.86 -3.64
N ASP A 117 -1.74 0.53 -3.50
CA ASP A 117 -2.81 1.07 -4.36
C ASP A 117 -2.95 2.59 -4.26
N LEU A 118 -2.57 3.17 -3.12
CA LEU A 118 -2.64 4.62 -2.87
C LEU A 118 -1.43 5.39 -3.42
N MET A 119 -0.38 4.73 -3.89
CA MET A 119 0.84 5.40 -4.37
C MET A 119 0.64 6.54 -5.37
N PRO A 120 -0.28 6.46 -6.36
CA PRO A 120 -0.46 7.54 -7.35
C PRO A 120 -0.85 8.91 -6.75
N GLY A 121 -1.24 8.98 -5.49
CA GLY A 121 -1.49 10.24 -4.80
C GLY A 121 -0.74 10.44 -3.49
N LEU A 122 0.18 9.54 -3.16
CA LEU A 122 0.92 9.55 -1.91
C LEU A 122 2.31 10.12 -2.14
N GLU A 123 2.71 11.08 -1.31
CA GLU A 123 4.06 11.62 -1.36
C GLU A 123 5.03 10.67 -0.65
N MET A 124 5.81 9.90 -1.42
CA MET A 124 6.64 8.83 -0.87
C MET A 124 7.70 9.31 0.12
N SER A 125 8.22 10.52 -0.09
CA SER A 125 9.13 11.20 0.85
C SER A 125 8.49 11.28 2.24
N VAL A 126 7.23 11.72 2.35
CA VAL A 126 6.51 11.91 3.61
C VAL A 126 6.22 10.59 4.32
N VAL A 127 5.88 9.54 3.57
CA VAL A 127 5.56 8.22 4.13
C VAL A 127 6.76 7.58 4.83
N PHE A 128 7.93 7.72 4.21
CA PHE A 128 9.16 7.07 4.66
C PHE A 128 10.08 8.01 5.45
N GLN A 129 9.77 9.30 5.51
CA GLN A 129 10.50 10.27 6.31
C GLN A 129 10.59 9.80 7.75
N ASP A 130 11.82 9.75 8.27
CA ASP A 130 12.15 9.32 9.64
C ASP A 130 11.64 7.91 10.02
N ASN A 131 11.32 7.06 9.02
CA ASN A 131 10.75 5.72 9.24
C ASN A 131 11.69 4.60 8.76
N GLU A 132 12.96 4.65 9.14
CA GLU A 132 13.95 3.60 8.84
C GLU A 132 13.47 2.20 9.29
N ALA A 133 12.73 2.15 10.41
CA ALA A 133 12.15 0.93 10.93
C ALA A 133 11.07 0.32 10.02
N LEU A 134 10.37 1.13 9.21
CA LEU A 134 9.47 0.63 8.18
C LEU A 134 10.28 0.04 7.01
N ILE A 135 11.33 0.72 6.56
CA ILE A 135 12.18 0.23 5.46
C ILE A 135 12.79 -1.13 5.83
N HIS A 136 13.41 -1.26 7.00
CA HIS A 136 13.97 -2.55 7.44
C HIS A 136 12.91 -3.66 7.54
N ARG A 137 11.68 -3.32 7.96
CA ARG A 137 10.57 -4.27 8.00
C ARG A 137 10.15 -4.72 6.61
N LEU A 138 10.01 -3.77 5.69
CA LEU A 138 9.71 -4.06 4.29
C LEU A 138 10.81 -4.91 3.66
N VAL A 139 12.10 -4.65 3.94
CA VAL A 139 13.22 -5.50 3.49
C VAL A 139 13.09 -6.92 4.03
N ASN A 140 12.79 -7.08 5.32
CA ASN A 140 12.58 -8.41 5.91
C ASN A 140 11.40 -9.14 5.25
N TRP A 141 10.27 -8.46 5.04
CA TRP A 141 9.12 -9.10 4.40
C TRP A 141 9.36 -9.39 2.92
N ALA A 142 10.00 -8.48 2.19
CA ALA A 142 10.37 -8.69 0.81
C ALA A 142 11.36 -9.85 0.69
N THR A 143 12.24 -10.11 1.65
CA THR A 143 13.22 -11.20 1.56
C THR A 143 12.67 -12.54 2.06
N ASN A 144 11.91 -12.55 3.16
CA ASN A 144 11.61 -13.76 3.94
C ASN A 144 10.12 -14.08 4.08
N SER A 145 9.20 -13.17 3.76
CA SER A 145 7.77 -13.43 3.90
C SER A 145 7.26 -14.37 2.80
N VAL A 146 6.08 -14.93 3.02
CA VAL A 146 5.31 -15.65 2.00
C VAL A 146 4.48 -14.70 1.14
N GLU A 147 4.12 -15.14 -0.06
CA GLU A 147 3.18 -14.41 -0.91
C GLU A 147 1.77 -14.37 -0.29
N PRO A 148 1.00 -13.28 -0.46
CA PRO A 148 1.30 -12.11 -1.29
C PRO A 148 2.06 -10.97 -0.57
N LEU A 149 2.35 -11.09 0.72
CA LEU A 149 3.03 -10.02 1.47
C LEU A 149 4.42 -9.71 0.89
N GLN A 150 5.11 -10.74 0.41
CA GLN A 150 6.42 -10.60 -0.22
C GLN A 150 6.40 -9.67 -1.44
N CYS A 151 5.46 -9.85 -2.37
CA CYS A 151 5.37 -8.99 -3.55
C CYS A 151 4.91 -7.56 -3.19
N TYR A 152 3.94 -7.40 -2.29
CA TYR A 152 3.53 -6.06 -1.85
C TYR A 152 4.67 -5.30 -1.16
N ALA A 153 5.41 -5.95 -0.25
CA ALA A 153 6.57 -5.34 0.40
C ALA A 153 7.66 -4.97 -0.62
N THR A 154 7.85 -5.78 -1.67
CA THR A 154 8.78 -5.47 -2.77
C THR A 154 8.34 -4.21 -3.53
N GLY A 155 7.05 -4.07 -3.85
CA GLY A 155 6.50 -2.87 -4.49
C GLY A 155 6.66 -1.61 -3.63
N LEU A 156 6.36 -1.71 -2.33
CA LEU A 156 6.54 -0.61 -1.38
C LEU A 156 8.02 -0.18 -1.26
N LEU A 157 8.96 -1.13 -1.26
CA LEU A 157 10.39 -0.82 -1.29
C LEU A 157 10.80 -0.14 -2.58
N ALA A 158 10.30 -0.59 -3.73
CA ALA A 158 10.65 0.01 -5.02
C ALA A 158 10.34 1.52 -5.00
N ALA A 159 9.14 1.89 -4.57
CA ALA A 159 8.76 3.29 -4.43
C ALA A 159 9.57 4.05 -3.36
N ALA A 160 9.96 3.39 -2.26
CA ALA A 160 10.88 4.00 -1.30
C ALA A 160 12.24 4.34 -1.93
N MET A 161 12.72 3.48 -2.84
CA MET A 161 14.01 3.67 -3.52
C MET A 161 13.96 4.68 -4.68
N GLU A 162 12.79 5.17 -5.06
CA GLU A 162 12.66 6.32 -5.97
C GLU A 162 13.04 7.63 -5.28
N VAL A 163 12.96 7.68 -3.93
CA VAL A 163 13.42 8.82 -3.15
C VAL A 163 14.94 8.75 -3.00
N GLN A 164 15.64 9.68 -3.67
CA GLN A 164 17.10 9.68 -3.78
C GLN A 164 17.83 9.63 -2.42
N GLU A 165 17.33 10.36 -1.41
CA GLU A 165 17.90 10.38 -0.06
C GLU A 165 17.83 8.99 0.59
N ILE A 166 16.66 8.34 0.51
CA ILE A 166 16.44 6.98 1.01
C ILE A 166 17.34 6.00 0.27
N ALA A 167 17.35 6.05 -1.07
CA ALA A 167 18.18 5.17 -1.89
C ALA A 167 19.68 5.27 -1.55
N THR A 168 20.13 6.48 -1.20
CA THR A 168 21.51 6.74 -0.78
C THR A 168 21.80 6.17 0.61
N ASN A 169 20.89 6.40 1.57
CA ASN A 169 21.04 5.93 2.95
C ASN A 169 20.99 4.40 3.06
N PHE A 170 20.23 3.74 2.18
CA PHE A 170 20.05 2.28 2.16
C PHE A 170 20.79 1.58 1.00
N ARG A 171 21.83 2.20 0.44
CA ARG A 171 22.60 1.68 -0.72
C ARG A 171 23.10 0.23 -0.56
N ASP A 172 23.50 -0.17 0.64
CA ASP A 172 24.04 -1.50 0.89
C ASP A 172 22.90 -2.55 0.91
N LEU A 173 21.71 -2.18 1.41
CA LEU A 173 20.51 -3.01 1.27
C LEU A 173 20.11 -3.12 -0.19
N ASN A 174 20.18 -2.04 -0.96
CA ASN A 174 19.88 -2.05 -2.39
C ASN A 174 20.82 -2.96 -3.17
N ALA A 175 22.12 -2.91 -2.89
CA ALA A 175 23.11 -3.79 -3.50
C ALA A 175 22.81 -5.28 -3.26
N MET A 176 22.22 -5.62 -2.10
CA MET A 176 21.77 -6.97 -1.77
C MET A 176 20.43 -7.33 -2.41
N LEU A 177 19.46 -6.41 -2.44
CA LEU A 177 18.10 -6.65 -2.92
C LEU A 177 18.03 -6.80 -4.44
N VAL A 178 18.77 -6.00 -5.21
CA VAL A 178 18.76 -6.04 -6.68
C VAL A 178 19.01 -7.45 -7.24
N PRO A 179 20.10 -8.15 -6.89
CA PRO A 179 20.34 -9.50 -7.40
C PRO A 179 19.28 -10.51 -6.93
N LEU A 180 18.71 -10.34 -5.73
CA LEU A 180 17.62 -11.18 -5.24
C LEU A 180 16.35 -11.01 -6.10
N MET A 181 15.96 -9.77 -6.38
CA MET A 181 14.78 -9.49 -7.20
C MET A 181 14.95 -9.96 -8.65
N LEU A 182 16.14 -9.80 -9.23
CA LEU A 182 16.46 -10.35 -10.55
C LEU A 182 16.34 -11.88 -10.58
N ARG A 183 16.86 -12.59 -9.57
CA ARG A 183 16.71 -14.05 -9.48
C ARG A 183 15.24 -14.47 -9.40
N ARG A 184 14.42 -13.76 -8.64
CA ARG A 184 12.98 -14.03 -8.55
C ARG A 184 12.27 -13.79 -9.87
N LEU A 185 12.60 -12.70 -10.56
CA LEU A 185 12.05 -12.43 -11.87
C LEU A 185 12.41 -13.53 -12.88
N HIS A 186 13.66 -14.05 -12.82
CA HIS A 186 14.07 -15.20 -13.62
C HIS A 186 13.26 -16.46 -13.30
N ALA A 187 13.10 -16.79 -12.03
CA ALA A 187 12.29 -17.94 -11.60
C ALA A 187 10.83 -17.82 -12.08
N LEU A 188 10.20 -16.65 -11.90
CA LEU A 188 8.84 -16.38 -12.39
C LEU A 188 8.72 -16.49 -13.91
N ARG A 189 9.78 -16.10 -14.65
CA ARG A 189 9.83 -16.28 -16.11
C ARG A 189 9.86 -17.76 -16.47
N GLU A 190 10.67 -18.56 -15.78
CA GLU A 190 10.82 -20.01 -16.03
C GLU A 190 9.53 -20.78 -15.68
N ASP A 191 8.88 -20.43 -14.56
CA ASP A 191 7.59 -21.00 -14.16
C ASP A 191 6.49 -20.71 -15.19
N LYS A 192 6.50 -19.51 -15.80
CA LYS A 192 5.57 -19.15 -16.88
C LYS A 192 5.84 -19.86 -18.22
N VAL A 193 7.06 -20.37 -18.45
CA VAL A 193 7.42 -21.14 -19.65
C VAL A 193 7.01 -22.62 -19.53
N SER A 194 6.60 -23.05 -18.34
CA SER A 194 6.22 -24.45 -18.06
C SER A 194 4.74 -24.77 -18.31
N TYR A 195 3.97 -23.85 -18.93
CA TYR A 195 2.57 -24.04 -19.33
C TYR A 195 2.41 -24.09 -20.85
#